data_AF-A0A5K1A301-F1
#
_entry.id   AF-A0A5K1A301-F1
#
_cell.length_a   1.000
_cell.length_b   1.000
_cell.length_c   1.000
_cell.angle_alpha   90.00
_cell.angle_beta   90.00
_cell.angle_gamma   90.00
#
_symmetry.space_group_name_H-M   'P 1'
#
loop_
_entity.id
_entity.type
_entity.pdbx_description
1 polymer ?
#
loop_
_entity_poly.entity_id
_entity_poly.type
_entity_poly.pdbx_seq_one_letter_code
_entity_poly.pdbx_strand_id
1 'polypeptide(L)' 'LMVNLPDAPNRSKILKVILVKEELAPDVDFETLATMTQGYSGSDLK' A
#
# COMPACT_ATOMS: atom_id res chain seq x y z
N LEU A 1 9.18 5.52 -20.42
CA LEU A 1 9.31 6.20 -19.11
C LEU A 1 9.67 5.15 -18.08
N MET A 2 10.77 5.31 -17.34
CA MET A 2 11.02 4.49 -16.14
C MET A 2 10.24 5.12 -14.98
N VAL A 3 9.43 4.30 -14.30
CA VAL A 3 8.69 4.71 -13.10
C VAL A 3 9.42 4.13 -11.90
N ASN A 4 9.73 4.98 -10.93
CA ASN A 4 10.35 4.55 -9.69
C ASN A 4 9.33 3.80 -8.82
N LEU A 5 9.80 2.83 -8.03
CA LEU A 5 8.97 2.16 -7.04
C LEU A 5 8.49 3.16 -5.98
N PRO A 6 7.25 3.04 -5.50
CA PRO A 6 6.74 3.89 -4.44
C PRO A 6 7.52 3.65 -3.14
N ASP A 7 7.76 4.72 -2.39
CA ASP A 7 8.23 4.64 -1.01
C ASP A 7 7.12 4.14 -0.06
N ALA A 8 7.47 3.88 1.21
CA ALA A 8 6.50 3.38 2.19
C ALA A 8 5.27 4.30 2.36
N PRO A 9 5.40 5.64 2.48
CA PRO A 9 4.24 6.52 2.55
C PRO A 9 3.31 6.41 1.34
N ASN A 10 3.86 6.27 0.12
CA ASN A 10 3.04 6.12 -1.08
C ASN A 10 2.40 4.73 -1.16
N ARG A 11 3.09 3.65 -0.75
CA ARG A 11 2.46 2.32 -0.63
C ARG A 11 1.29 2.32 0.36
N SER A 12 1.42 3.00 1.49
CA SER A 12 0.33 3.17 2.46
C SER A 12 -0.89 3.84 1.83
N LYS A 13 -0.70 4.91 1.05
CA LYS A 13 -1.79 5.58 0.32
C LYS A 13 -2.43 4.67 -0.72
N ILE A 14 -1.63 3.92 -1.48
CA ILE A 14 -2.13 2.97 -2.49
C ILE A 14 -3.00 1.92 -1.81
N LEU A 15 -2.52 1.29 -0.74
CA LEU A 15 -3.27 0.30 0.04
C LEU A 15 -4.60 0.88 0.57
N LYS A 16 -4.59 2.10 1.10
CA LYS A 16 -5.82 2.80 1.57
C LYS A 16 -6.85 2.99 0.45
N VAL A 17 -6.40 3.30 -0.77
CA VAL A 17 -7.28 3.49 -1.93
C VAL A 17 -7.85 2.17 -2.42
N ILE A 18 -7.03 1.11 -2.47
CA ILE A 18 -7.44 -0.22 -2.93
C ILE A 18 -8.46 -0.82 -1.97
N LEU A 19 -8.20 -0.70 -0.67
CA LEU A 19 -9.02 -1.30 0.39
C LEU A 19 -10.18 -0.38 0.85
N VAL A 20 -10.43 0.75 0.19
CA VAL A 20 -11.41 1.76 0.64
C VAL A 20 -12.86 1.23 0.70
N LYS A 21 -13.17 0.16 -0.03
CA LYS A 21 -14.51 -0.45 -0.09
C LYS A 21 -14.64 -1.69 0.79
N GLU A 22 -13.55 -2.14 1.40
CA GLU A 22 -13.53 -3.34 2.23
C GLU A 22 -13.89 -3.00 3.67
N GLU A 23 -14.54 -3.93 4.36
CA GLU A 23 -14.74 -3.85 5.80
C GLU A 23 -13.48 -4.36 6.49
N LEU A 24 -12.64 -3.43 6.93
CA LEU A 24 -11.36 -3.74 7.57
C LEU A 24 -11.53 -3.91 9.08
N ALA A 25 -10.76 -4.84 9.65
CA ALA A 25 -10.66 -4.96 11.09
C ALA A 25 -10.05 -3.67 11.69
N PRO A 26 -10.43 -3.29 12.93
CA PRO A 26 -10.01 -2.03 13.55
C PRO A 26 -8.49 -1.96 13.84
N ASP A 27 -7.80 -3.09 13.79
CA ASP A 27 -6.37 -3.23 14.02
C ASP A 27 -5.53 -3.24 12.72
N VAL A 28 -6.15 -3.01 11.56
CA VAL A 28 -5.42 -2.88 10.29
C VAL A 28 -4.56 -1.61 10.30
N ASP A 29 -3.25 -1.79 10.34
CA ASP A 29 -2.26 -0.72 10.26
C ASP A 29 -1.59 -0.65 8.87
N PHE A 30 -1.93 0.39 8.12
CA PHE A 30 -1.39 0.64 6.79
C PHE A 30 0.08 1.05 6.79
N GLU A 31 0.65 1.54 7.89
CA GLU A 31 2.08 1.85 7.97
C GLU A 31 2.92 0.58 8.07
N THR A 32 2.49 -0.35 8.91
CA THR A 32 3.09 -1.69 9.01
C THR A 32 3.00 -2.44 7.68
N LEU A 33 1.82 -2.47 7.04
CA LEU A 33 1.64 -3.09 5.72
C LEU A 33 2.52 -2.46 4.64
N ALA A 34 2.65 -1.13 4.65
CA ALA A 34 3.53 -0.44 3.70
C ALA A 34 5.01 -0.80 3.91
N THR A 35 5.44 -1.04 5.14
CA THR A 35 6.80 -1.48 5.46
C THR A 35 7.05 -2.91 4.99
N MET A 36 6.09 -3.81 5.23
CA MET A 36 6.16 -5.21 4.81
C MET A 36 6.16 -5.40 3.28
N THR A 37 5.61 -4.44 2.54
CA THR A 37 5.52 -4.44 1.07
C THR A 37 6.65 -3.66 0.39
N GLN A 38 7.82 -3.54 1.04
CA GLN A 38 8.97 -2.88 0.44
C GLN A 38 9.34 -3.52 -0.92
N GLY A 39 9.52 -2.66 -1.93
CA GLY A 39 9.85 -3.08 -3.29
C GLY A 39 8.65 -3.36 -4.19
N TYR A 40 7.42 -3.33 -3.65
CA TYR A 40 6.22 -3.57 -4.44
C TYR A 40 5.87 -2.33 -5.26
N SER A 41 5.53 -2.54 -6.52
CA SER A 41 4.94 -1.52 -7.39
C SER A 41 3.45 -1.34 -7.07
N GLY A 42 2.83 -0.30 -7.64
CA GLY A 42 1.38 -0.12 -7.51
C GLY A 42 0.55 -1.28 -8.10
N SER A 43 1.10 -2.00 -9.08
CA SER A 43 0.44 -3.17 -9.67
C SER A 43 0.57 -4.41 -8.78
N ASP A 44 1.67 -4.56 -8.04
CA ASP A 44 1.86 -5.68 -7.09
C ASP A 44 0.96 -5.55 -5.85
N LEU A 45 0.54 -4.31 -5.52
CA LEU A 45 -0.35 -4.03 -4.39
C LEU A 45 -1.84 -4.21 -4.72
N LYS A 46 -2.21 -4.34 -6.00
CA LYS A 46 -3.59 -4.42 -6.47
C LYS A 46 -4.13 -5.83 -6.47
#